data_AF-A0A7W1WV64-F1
#
_entry.id   AF-A0A7W1WV64-F1
#
_cell.length_a   1.000
_cell.length_b   1.000
_cell.length_c   1.000
_cell.angle_alpha   90.00
_cell.angle_beta   90.00
_cell.angle_gamma   90.00
#
_symmetry.space_group_name_H-M   'P 1'
#
loop_
_entity.id
_entity.type
_entity.pdbx_description
1 polymer ?
#
loop_
_entity_poly.entity_id
_entity_poly.type
_entity_poly.pdbx_seq_one_letter_code
_entity_poly.pdbx_strand_id
1 'polypeptide(L)'
;MTDLQLLIAQHTLSDGAARRPQYLKTDWFLHKDIRKSVTRAEVILLQAFEQMRNAQGSERLHRSVYEPTMRVLLANLWNTYLHGRELILPASSSDKAKDNKRGYSPSIGRDIIKFLSSQGYIAYQAGKANSYNGVASWGVATSKLISLIESCEGFIIAPAPRFGAILRATKEKGKDTAPEIPLKGRHERSAKKHGRVARKLNELLANSVIQWPVDTHTDSGQQYVQTPITLTRIFNNGSWAQGGRFYGDHQSLDEEKRGQLLINGESVVELDYSALHFRMIYAESGIQYPLNDDPYGPAGSTEREANKRIALKLFNSEKDWTLRSSITRSGDQQLIDLHNEYTLEYQRYLEGKRDRPPQKPLCLQGFIKGMPSGTRGDDALNELYANHPIIRASIDNHDGNYGLYLQYKDSEIMALVLEKLVDEHVPALPVHDSVIVPTSKQRLAQKAMAEAFSTMYPNIMIPICEKRASL
;
A
#
# COMPACT_ATOMS: atom_id res chain seq x y z
N MET A 1 -17.36 -25.30 22.04
CA MET A 1 -16.71 -24.55 20.96
C MET A 1 -15.27 -25.01 20.89
N THR A 2 -14.75 -25.37 19.71
CA THR A 2 -13.33 -25.74 19.55
C THR A 2 -12.46 -24.48 19.75
N ASP A 3 -11.20 -24.64 20.18
CA ASP A 3 -10.25 -23.50 20.31
C ASP A 3 -10.17 -22.65 19.02
N LEU A 4 -10.46 -23.27 17.87
CA LEU A 4 -10.62 -22.63 16.57
C LEU A 4 -11.73 -21.57 16.53
N GLN A 5 -12.89 -21.86 17.12
CA GLN A 5 -14.05 -20.95 17.14
C GLN A 5 -13.83 -19.76 18.09
N LEU A 6 -13.08 -19.97 19.17
CA LEU A 6 -12.71 -18.91 20.12
C LEU A 6 -11.66 -17.96 19.52
N LEU A 7 -10.68 -18.49 18.78
CA LEU A 7 -9.68 -17.68 18.09
C LEU A 7 -10.31 -16.82 16.98
N ILE A 8 -11.25 -17.39 16.21
CA ILE A 8 -11.98 -16.65 15.16
C ILE A 8 -12.80 -15.50 15.76
N ALA A 9 -13.45 -15.71 16.90
CA ALA A 9 -14.25 -14.68 17.57
C ALA A 9 -13.41 -13.51 18.13
N GLN A 10 -12.18 -13.77 18.58
CA GLN A 10 -11.27 -12.75 19.11
C GLN A 10 -10.64 -11.86 18.02
N HIS A 11 -10.65 -12.28 16.75
CA HIS A 11 -10.04 -11.56 15.63
C HIS A 11 -11.04 -10.76 14.76
N THR A 12 -12.33 -10.83 15.08
CA THR A 12 -13.37 -9.94 14.53
C THR A 12 -13.41 -8.62 15.31
N LEU A 13 -13.12 -7.49 14.64
CA LEU A 13 -13.53 -6.17 15.15
C LEU A 13 -15.06 -6.09 15.20
N SER A 14 -15.57 -5.23 16.08
CA SER A 14 -16.99 -4.97 16.36
C SER A 14 -17.85 -4.55 15.15
N ASP A 15 -17.24 -4.22 14.00
CA ASP A 15 -17.94 -3.55 12.89
C ASP A 15 -18.41 -4.46 11.75
N GLY A 16 -18.35 -5.79 11.89
CA GLY A 16 -18.98 -6.70 10.92
C GLY A 16 -18.42 -6.65 9.48
N ALA A 17 -17.41 -5.82 9.19
CA ALA A 17 -16.67 -5.83 7.93
C ALA A 17 -15.69 -7.01 7.94
N ALA A 18 -16.00 -8.06 7.17
CA ALA A 18 -15.11 -9.22 7.02
C ALA A 18 -13.72 -8.78 6.53
N ARG A 19 -12.68 -9.00 7.36
CA ARG A 19 -11.29 -8.76 6.96
C ARG A 19 -10.96 -9.67 5.78
N ARG A 20 -10.56 -9.10 4.64
CA ARG A 20 -10.30 -9.88 3.43
C ARG A 20 -9.12 -10.85 3.67
N PRO A 21 -9.26 -12.14 3.34
CA PRO A 21 -8.19 -13.11 3.48
C PRO A 21 -7.02 -12.79 2.53
N GLN A 22 -5.79 -13.11 2.95
CA GLN A 22 -4.56 -12.85 2.19
C GLN A 22 -4.11 -14.10 1.43
N TYR A 23 -3.84 -14.00 0.13
CA TYR A 23 -3.14 -15.06 -0.60
C TYR A 23 -1.67 -15.15 -0.21
N LEU A 24 -1.14 -16.37 -0.14
CA LEU A 24 0.28 -16.61 0.07
C LEU A 24 1.13 -15.85 -0.95
N LYS A 25 1.92 -14.90 -0.45
CA LYS A 25 2.89 -14.14 -1.26
C LYS A 25 4.23 -14.86 -1.22
N THR A 26 4.64 -15.43 -2.35
CA THR A 26 5.79 -16.34 -2.44
C THR A 26 7.14 -15.64 -2.59
N ASP A 27 7.10 -14.33 -2.79
CA ASP A 27 8.23 -13.41 -2.84
C ASP A 27 8.45 -12.66 -1.52
N TRP A 28 7.62 -12.93 -0.51
CA TRP A 28 7.74 -12.43 0.84
C TRP A 28 8.69 -13.31 1.64
N PHE A 29 9.85 -12.76 2.00
CA PHE A 29 10.87 -13.49 2.74
C PHE A 29 11.08 -12.87 4.13
N LEU A 30 11.43 -13.72 5.10
CA LEU A 30 12.18 -13.28 6.27
C LEU A 30 13.52 -12.72 5.78
N HIS A 31 13.73 -11.41 5.90
CA HIS A 31 14.84 -10.69 5.27
C HIS A 31 16.18 -11.39 5.58
N LYS A 32 16.82 -11.92 4.54
CA LYS A 32 18.24 -12.29 4.58
C LYS A 32 19.01 -10.97 4.52
N ASP A 33 19.57 -10.53 5.65
CA ASP A 33 20.88 -9.83 5.73
C ASP A 33 21.06 -8.90 6.96
N ILE A 34 20.09 -8.72 7.86
CA ILE A 34 20.30 -7.80 9.00
C ILE A 34 21.03 -8.41 10.19
N ARG A 35 21.19 -9.74 10.30
CA ARG A 35 22.15 -10.36 11.23
C ARG A 35 22.39 -11.81 10.82
N LYS A 36 23.55 -12.34 11.17
CA LYS A 36 23.82 -13.79 11.31
C LYS A 36 22.92 -14.47 12.37
N SER A 37 21.73 -13.96 12.63
CA SER A 37 20.73 -14.58 13.49
C SER A 37 19.67 -15.19 12.58
N VAL A 38 19.85 -16.48 12.28
CA VAL A 38 18.67 -17.32 12.08
C VAL A 38 17.82 -17.11 13.34
N THR A 39 16.58 -16.63 13.20
CA THR A 39 15.76 -16.39 14.40
C THR A 39 15.66 -17.71 15.17
N ARG A 40 15.75 -17.66 16.51
CA ARG A 40 15.66 -18.88 17.33
C ARG A 40 14.39 -19.67 16.97
N ALA A 41 13.26 -18.99 16.73
CA ALA A 41 12.02 -19.60 16.26
C ALA A 41 12.18 -20.34 14.92
N GLU A 42 12.82 -19.73 13.92
CA GLU A 42 13.07 -20.39 12.63
C GLU A 42 13.99 -21.60 12.81
N VAL A 43 15.07 -21.50 13.59
CA VAL A 43 15.95 -22.64 13.90
C VAL A 43 15.16 -23.77 14.53
N ILE A 44 14.37 -23.47 15.57
CA ILE A 44 13.57 -24.43 16.31
C ILE A 44 12.58 -25.14 15.37
N LEU A 45 11.87 -24.39 14.52
CA LEU A 45 10.91 -24.95 13.59
C LEU A 45 11.58 -25.76 12.46
N LEU A 46 12.74 -25.32 11.97
CA LEU A 46 13.51 -26.08 10.99
C LEU A 46 14.05 -27.38 11.58
N GLN A 47 14.56 -27.36 12.81
CA GLN A 47 15.04 -28.55 13.52
C GLN A 47 13.90 -29.54 13.80
N ALA A 48 12.77 -29.05 14.30
CA ALA A 48 11.59 -29.88 14.56
C ALA A 48 11.01 -30.48 13.25
N PHE A 49 11.02 -29.71 12.16
CA PHE A 49 10.63 -30.21 10.85
C PHE A 49 11.58 -31.28 10.32
N GLU A 50 12.88 -31.10 10.49
CA GLU A 50 13.92 -32.08 10.11
C GLU A 50 13.77 -33.38 10.90
N GLN A 51 13.56 -33.29 12.22
CA GLN A 51 13.30 -34.46 13.08
C GLN A 51 12.05 -35.23 12.64
N MET A 52 10.94 -34.55 12.35
CA MET A 52 9.73 -35.18 11.85
C MET A 52 9.99 -35.92 10.52
N ARG A 53 10.76 -35.31 9.62
CA ARG A 53 11.07 -35.91 8.32
C ARG A 53 11.99 -37.12 8.44
N ASN A 54 12.95 -37.09 9.35
CA ASN A 54 13.81 -38.24 9.63
C ASN A 54 12.99 -39.40 10.21
N ALA A 55 12.08 -39.11 11.15
CA ALA A 55 11.16 -40.11 11.71
C ALA A 55 10.21 -40.73 10.66
N GLN A 56 9.91 -40.00 9.58
CA GLN A 56 9.10 -40.47 8.44
C GLN A 56 9.94 -41.14 7.32
N GLY A 57 11.22 -41.44 7.56
CA GLY A 57 12.11 -42.08 6.58
C GLY A 57 12.45 -41.21 5.36
N SER A 58 12.27 -39.89 5.47
CA SER A 58 12.44 -38.91 4.39
C SER A 58 13.74 -38.11 4.53
N GLU A 59 14.85 -38.76 4.87
CA GLU A 59 16.15 -38.17 5.27
C GLU A 59 16.89 -37.38 4.16
N ARG A 60 16.42 -37.42 2.91
CA ARG A 60 17.24 -37.02 1.74
C ARG A 60 17.23 -35.55 1.32
N LEU A 61 16.38 -34.68 1.89
CA LEU A 61 16.37 -33.26 1.46
C LEU A 61 17.16 -32.38 2.40
N HIS A 62 18.25 -31.83 1.87
CA HIS A 62 19.12 -30.85 2.53
C HIS A 62 18.35 -29.59 2.98
N ARG A 63 18.76 -29.00 4.11
CA ARG A 63 18.16 -27.80 4.70
C ARG A 63 17.91 -26.65 3.73
N SER A 64 18.87 -26.39 2.83
CA SER A 64 18.77 -25.34 1.82
C SER A 64 17.57 -25.47 0.88
N VAL A 65 16.95 -26.67 0.80
CA VAL A 65 15.82 -26.95 -0.07
C VAL A 65 14.49 -26.50 0.56
N TYR A 66 14.32 -26.68 1.88
CA TYR A 66 13.06 -26.39 2.57
C TYR A 66 13.08 -25.10 3.39
N GLU A 67 14.26 -24.65 3.84
CA GLU A 67 14.42 -23.41 4.61
C GLU A 67 13.77 -22.19 3.92
N PRO A 68 13.97 -21.94 2.61
CA PRO A 68 13.31 -20.82 1.94
C PRO A 68 11.79 -20.86 2.02
N THR A 69 11.20 -22.07 1.91
CA THR A 69 9.75 -22.28 1.94
C THR A 69 9.21 -22.05 3.36
N MET A 70 9.92 -22.52 4.40
CA MET A 70 9.58 -22.26 5.80
C MET A 70 9.55 -20.76 6.09
N ARG A 71 10.57 -20.03 5.66
CA ARG A 71 10.65 -18.57 5.85
C ARG A 71 9.48 -17.84 5.21
N VAL A 72 9.13 -18.19 3.97
CA VAL A 72 7.99 -17.59 3.26
C VAL A 72 6.68 -17.83 4.02
N LEU A 73 6.46 -19.05 4.52
CA LEU A 73 5.25 -19.38 5.28
C LEU A 73 5.18 -18.63 6.61
N LEU A 74 6.26 -18.60 7.37
CA LEU A 74 6.31 -17.88 8.64
C LEU A 74 6.11 -16.38 8.45
N ALA A 75 6.72 -15.79 7.42
CA ALA A 75 6.55 -14.38 7.09
C ALA A 75 5.09 -14.03 6.79
N ASN A 76 4.42 -14.87 5.99
CA ASN A 76 3.01 -14.67 5.66
C ASN A 76 2.11 -14.89 6.89
N LEU A 77 2.34 -15.95 7.68
CA LEU A 77 1.55 -16.27 8.88
C LEU A 77 1.63 -15.18 9.94
N TRP A 78 2.83 -14.65 10.19
CA TRP A 78 3.05 -13.52 11.09
C TRP A 78 2.30 -12.28 10.62
N ASN A 79 2.40 -11.95 9.33
CA ASN A 79 1.70 -10.80 8.78
C ASN A 79 0.18 -10.94 8.87
N THR A 80 -0.35 -12.12 8.54
CA THR A 80 -1.78 -12.36 8.68
C THR A 80 -2.23 -12.29 10.13
N TYR A 81 -1.40 -12.72 11.08
CA TYR A 81 -1.68 -12.55 12.51
C TYR A 81 -1.73 -11.07 12.91
N LEU A 82 -0.71 -10.27 12.56
CA LEU A 82 -0.66 -8.83 12.88
C LEU A 82 -1.86 -8.06 12.34
N HIS A 83 -2.34 -8.45 11.16
CA HIS A 83 -3.49 -7.80 10.52
C HIS A 83 -4.83 -8.50 10.85
N GLY A 84 -4.81 -9.53 11.71
CA GLY A 84 -5.88 -10.48 11.99
C GLY A 84 -6.67 -10.90 10.74
N ARG A 85 -5.96 -11.36 9.72
CA ARG A 85 -6.48 -11.93 8.48
C ARG A 85 -6.24 -13.44 8.46
N GLU A 86 -6.96 -14.15 7.61
CA GLU A 86 -6.68 -15.55 7.29
C GLU A 86 -5.65 -15.64 6.15
N LEU A 87 -4.75 -16.62 6.20
CA LEU A 87 -3.81 -16.92 5.11
C LEU A 87 -4.40 -18.00 4.20
N ILE A 88 -4.62 -17.66 2.94
CA ILE A 88 -4.99 -18.61 1.88
C ILE A 88 -3.73 -19.33 1.40
N LEU A 89 -3.73 -20.65 1.57
CA LEU A 89 -2.64 -21.57 1.25
C LEU A 89 -2.97 -22.41 0.00
N PRO A 90 -2.04 -22.55 -0.95
CA PRO A 90 -2.30 -23.29 -2.18
C PRO A 90 -2.45 -24.80 -1.90
N ALA A 91 -3.59 -25.38 -2.30
CA ALA A 91 -3.89 -26.80 -2.11
C ALA A 91 -3.32 -27.71 -3.22
N SER A 92 -3.20 -27.21 -4.46
CA SER A 92 -2.77 -27.97 -5.63
C SER A 92 -1.45 -27.45 -6.23
N SER A 93 -0.68 -28.34 -6.85
CA SER A 93 0.50 -28.01 -7.65
C SER A 93 0.16 -27.37 -9.00
N SER A 94 -1.12 -27.32 -9.37
CA SER A 94 -1.62 -26.83 -10.67
C SER A 94 -2.18 -25.41 -10.62
N ASP A 95 -2.61 -24.92 -9.47
CA ASP A 95 -3.25 -23.60 -9.36
C ASP A 95 -2.22 -22.49 -9.13
N LYS A 96 -1.87 -21.80 -10.21
CA LYS A 96 -1.17 -20.50 -10.26
C LYS A 96 0.23 -20.42 -9.62
N ALA A 97 0.73 -21.46 -8.96
CA ALA A 97 2.11 -21.55 -8.48
C ALA A 97 3.13 -21.88 -9.60
N LYS A 98 2.71 -21.83 -10.87
CA LYS A 98 3.53 -22.22 -12.03
C LYS A 98 4.68 -21.26 -12.36
N ASP A 99 4.82 -20.10 -11.70
CA ASP A 99 5.87 -19.14 -12.12
C ASP A 99 7.03 -18.86 -11.14
N ASN A 100 7.00 -19.32 -9.89
CA ASN A 100 8.02 -18.92 -8.92
C ASN A 100 9.04 -20.01 -8.59
N LYS A 101 9.93 -20.28 -9.55
CA LYS A 101 11.13 -21.12 -9.39
C LYS A 101 12.20 -20.57 -8.42
N ARG A 102 11.89 -19.66 -7.49
CA ARG A 102 12.89 -19.09 -6.55
C ARG A 102 12.33 -18.70 -5.18
N GLY A 103 12.23 -19.69 -4.28
CA GLY A 103 12.13 -19.47 -2.83
C GLY A 103 10.99 -20.19 -2.10
N TYR A 104 9.92 -20.52 -2.80
CA TYR A 104 8.82 -21.33 -2.25
C TYR A 104 8.56 -22.52 -3.16
N SER A 105 8.60 -23.73 -2.61
CA SER A 105 8.24 -24.94 -3.34
C SER A 105 6.84 -25.40 -2.91
N PRO A 106 5.87 -25.56 -3.84
CA PRO A 106 4.52 -25.99 -3.48
C PRO A 106 4.46 -27.36 -2.80
N SER A 107 5.31 -28.31 -3.21
CA SER A 107 5.36 -29.64 -2.58
C SER A 107 5.85 -29.54 -1.14
N ILE A 108 6.99 -28.88 -0.93
CA ILE A 108 7.57 -28.65 0.40
C ILE A 108 6.64 -27.81 1.27
N GLY A 109 5.96 -26.83 0.66
CA GLY A 109 5.01 -25.96 1.35
C GLY A 109 3.88 -26.78 1.98
N ARG A 110 3.33 -27.75 1.26
CA ARG A 110 2.32 -28.67 1.80
C ARG A 110 2.86 -29.49 2.98
N ASP A 111 4.09 -30.00 2.87
CA ASP A 111 4.70 -30.79 3.95
C ASP A 111 4.93 -29.95 5.20
N ILE A 112 5.41 -28.70 5.04
CA ILE A 112 5.58 -27.75 6.14
C ILE A 112 4.23 -27.36 6.75
N ILE A 113 3.20 -27.10 5.94
CA ILE A 113 1.85 -26.77 6.43
C ILE A 113 1.28 -27.93 7.26
N LYS A 114 1.41 -29.18 6.77
CA LYS A 114 1.01 -30.38 7.53
C LYS A 114 1.77 -30.48 8.86
N PHE A 115 3.08 -30.27 8.83
CA PHE A 115 3.90 -30.24 10.05
C PHE A 115 3.39 -29.19 11.03
N LEU A 116 3.33 -27.92 10.62
CA LEU A 116 2.90 -26.81 11.47
C LEU A 116 1.50 -27.06 12.05
N SER A 117 0.59 -27.62 11.25
CA SER A 117 -0.76 -27.96 11.70
C SER A 117 -0.75 -29.11 12.71
N SER A 118 -0.03 -30.20 12.42
CA SER A 118 0.07 -31.36 13.32
C SER A 118 0.69 -31.01 14.68
N GLN A 119 1.58 -30.03 14.72
CA GLN A 119 2.22 -29.55 15.94
C GLN A 119 1.44 -28.43 16.63
N GLY A 120 0.28 -28.03 16.09
CA GLY A 120 -0.58 -27.01 16.66
C GLY A 120 -0.04 -25.58 16.52
N TYR A 121 0.93 -25.33 15.64
CA TYR A 121 1.44 -23.98 15.33
C TYR A 121 0.50 -23.20 14.40
N ILE A 122 -0.25 -23.90 13.55
CA ILE A 122 -1.30 -23.29 12.73
C ILE A 122 -2.61 -24.03 12.90
N ALA A 123 -3.69 -23.27 12.92
CA ALA A 123 -5.03 -23.76 12.76
C ALA A 123 -5.32 -23.78 11.25
N TYR A 124 -5.40 -24.97 10.66
CA TYR A 124 -5.49 -25.17 9.22
C TYR A 124 -6.80 -25.85 8.84
N GLN A 125 -7.51 -25.28 7.87
CA GLN A 125 -8.73 -25.83 7.31
C GLN A 125 -8.51 -26.14 5.82
N ALA A 126 -8.63 -27.41 5.46
CA ALA A 126 -8.60 -27.83 4.06
C ALA A 126 -9.93 -27.47 3.36
N GLY A 127 -9.85 -26.74 2.24
CA GLY A 127 -10.99 -26.41 1.39
C GLY A 127 -11.08 -27.30 0.15
N LYS A 128 -12.26 -27.40 -0.47
CA LYS A 128 -12.46 -27.96 -1.83
C LYS A 128 -12.63 -26.80 -2.83
N ALA A 129 -11.80 -26.76 -3.88
CA ALA A 129 -11.89 -25.74 -4.91
C ALA A 129 -13.17 -25.88 -5.74
N ASN A 130 -13.86 -24.76 -6.02
CA ASN A 130 -14.89 -24.69 -7.06
C ASN A 130 -14.71 -23.45 -7.95
N SER A 131 -15.31 -23.50 -9.14
CA SER A 131 -15.11 -22.57 -10.27
C SER A 131 -15.60 -21.14 -10.04
N TYR A 132 -16.37 -20.88 -8.97
CA TYR A 132 -16.93 -19.58 -8.65
C TYR A 132 -16.12 -18.81 -7.60
N ASN A 133 -15.60 -19.50 -6.57
CA ASN A 133 -15.00 -18.83 -5.41
C ASN A 133 -13.49 -19.09 -5.26
N GLY A 134 -12.90 -20.03 -6.02
CA GLY A 134 -11.46 -20.32 -5.95
C GLY A 134 -10.99 -20.74 -4.54
N VAL A 135 -11.84 -21.43 -3.77
CA VAL A 135 -11.58 -21.77 -2.37
C VAL A 135 -10.34 -22.66 -2.26
N ALA A 136 -9.26 -22.05 -1.79
CA ALA A 136 -8.02 -22.67 -1.39
C ALA A 136 -8.08 -23.00 0.11
N SER A 137 -7.29 -23.97 0.55
CA SER A 137 -7.11 -24.22 1.98
C SER A 137 -6.66 -22.95 2.67
N TRP A 138 -7.03 -22.74 3.93
CA TRP A 138 -6.62 -21.55 4.68
C TRP A 138 -6.07 -21.95 6.04
N GLY A 139 -5.30 -21.04 6.64
CA GLY A 139 -4.82 -21.22 7.99
C GLY A 139 -4.53 -19.92 8.71
N VAL A 140 -4.50 -20.01 10.04
CA VAL A 140 -4.15 -18.92 10.95
C VAL A 140 -3.07 -19.37 11.91
N ALA A 141 -2.17 -18.45 12.28
CA ALA A 141 -1.18 -18.71 13.33
C ALA A 141 -1.90 -18.89 14.67
N THR A 142 -1.56 -19.93 15.43
CA THR A 142 -2.08 -20.10 16.79
C THR A 142 -1.23 -19.32 17.79
N SER A 143 -1.77 -19.10 18.99
CA SER A 143 -1.01 -18.48 20.09
C SER A 143 0.30 -19.21 20.37
N LYS A 144 0.37 -20.54 20.16
CA LYS A 144 1.60 -21.32 20.30
C LYS A 144 2.71 -20.85 19.34
N LEU A 145 2.36 -20.60 18.07
CA LEU A 145 3.33 -20.08 17.09
C LEU A 145 3.71 -18.64 17.40
N ILE A 146 2.74 -17.83 17.82
CA ILE A 146 2.97 -16.42 18.16
C ILE A 146 3.87 -16.30 19.37
N SER A 147 3.60 -17.01 20.47
CA SER A 147 4.48 -16.99 21.65
C SER A 147 5.88 -17.52 21.34
N LEU A 148 6.01 -18.51 20.45
CA LEU A 148 7.33 -18.96 19.97
C LEU A 148 8.07 -17.86 19.20
N ILE A 149 7.34 -17.12 18.36
CA ILE A 149 7.86 -16.00 17.58
C ILE A 149 8.26 -14.84 18.50
N GLU A 150 7.39 -14.43 19.42
CA GLU A 150 7.58 -13.30 20.35
C GLU A 150 8.64 -13.57 21.41
N SER A 151 8.76 -14.81 21.90
CA SER A 151 9.82 -15.20 22.84
C SER A 151 11.22 -15.17 22.24
N CYS A 152 11.33 -14.99 20.91
CA CYS A 152 12.59 -14.81 20.23
C CYS A 152 12.86 -13.31 20.03
N GLU A 153 13.84 -12.77 20.77
CA GLU A 153 14.36 -11.42 20.52
C GLU A 153 14.72 -11.24 19.03
N GLY A 154 14.31 -10.10 18.45
CA GLY A 154 14.62 -9.74 17.07
C GLY A 154 13.56 -10.12 16.04
N PHE A 155 12.35 -10.48 16.44
CA PHE A 155 11.24 -10.68 15.52
C PHE A 155 10.52 -9.36 15.17
N ILE A 156 11.12 -8.59 14.27
CA ILE A 156 10.41 -7.50 13.57
C ILE A 156 10.65 -7.72 12.09
N ILE A 157 9.98 -8.72 11.53
CA ILE A 157 10.04 -8.98 10.10
C ILE A 157 8.71 -8.54 9.50
N ALA A 158 8.75 -7.34 8.97
CA ALA A 158 7.77 -6.87 8.03
C ALA A 158 8.05 -7.60 6.70
N PRO A 159 7.15 -8.45 6.19
CA PRO A 159 7.42 -9.20 4.97
C PRO A 159 7.46 -8.27 3.75
N ALA A 160 8.57 -8.33 3.01
CA ALA A 160 8.82 -7.50 1.83
C ALA A 160 8.97 -8.35 0.57
N PRO A 161 8.56 -7.85 -0.61
CA PRO A 161 9.02 -8.41 -1.87
C PRO A 161 10.54 -8.41 -1.89
N ARG A 162 11.14 -9.53 -2.26
CA ARG A 162 12.60 -9.75 -2.29
C ARG A 162 13.42 -8.59 -2.87
N PHE A 163 12.92 -7.91 -3.89
CA PHE A 163 13.64 -6.86 -4.58
C PHE A 163 13.20 -5.44 -4.16
N GLY A 164 12.19 -5.31 -3.29
CA GLY A 164 11.57 -4.04 -2.92
C GLY A 164 10.69 -3.43 -4.01
N ALA A 165 10.49 -4.13 -5.13
CA ALA A 165 9.67 -3.67 -6.25
C ALA A 165 8.93 -4.83 -6.93
N ILE A 166 7.72 -4.55 -7.40
CA ILE A 166 6.83 -5.45 -8.15
C ILE A 166 6.50 -4.79 -9.50
N LEU A 167 6.39 -5.62 -10.54
CA LEU A 167 5.91 -5.21 -11.86
C LEU A 167 4.58 -5.90 -12.15
N ARG A 168 3.53 -5.14 -12.47
CA ARG A 168 2.22 -5.66 -12.88
C ARG A 168 2.06 -5.57 -14.38
N ALA A 169 1.36 -6.53 -14.97
CA ALA A 169 0.92 -6.47 -16.36
C ALA A 169 -0.20 -5.44 -16.53
N THR A 170 -0.71 -5.31 -17.76
CA THR A 170 -1.92 -4.51 -18.01
C THR A 170 -3.13 -5.17 -17.35
N LYS A 171 -4.00 -4.34 -16.77
CA LYS A 171 -5.23 -4.78 -16.14
C LYS A 171 -6.20 -5.32 -17.20
N GLU A 172 -6.65 -6.56 -17.05
CA GLU A 172 -7.70 -7.14 -17.90
C GLU A 172 -9.05 -6.49 -17.60
N LYS A 173 -9.87 -6.31 -18.65
CA LYS A 173 -11.20 -5.70 -18.53
C LYS A 173 -12.08 -6.51 -17.58
N GLY A 174 -12.65 -5.84 -16.57
CA GLY A 174 -13.55 -6.46 -15.58
C GLY A 174 -12.86 -7.12 -14.38
N LYS A 175 -11.52 -7.13 -14.30
CA LYS A 175 -10.80 -7.54 -13.08
C LYS A 175 -10.51 -6.34 -12.20
N ASP A 176 -10.34 -6.54 -10.90
CA ASP A 176 -9.97 -5.47 -9.96
C ASP A 176 -8.47 -5.21 -9.91
N THR A 177 -7.67 -6.24 -10.13
CA THR A 177 -6.20 -6.21 -10.04
C THR A 177 -5.54 -6.76 -11.30
N ALA A 178 -4.42 -6.16 -11.67
CA ALA A 178 -3.57 -6.69 -12.73
C ALA A 178 -2.66 -7.81 -12.19
N PRO A 179 -2.40 -8.85 -12.99
CA PRO A 179 -1.49 -9.92 -12.57
C PRO A 179 -0.05 -9.40 -12.47
N GLU A 180 0.72 -9.96 -11.56
CA GLU A 180 2.15 -9.65 -11.41
C GLU A 180 2.97 -10.37 -12.47
N ILE A 181 3.99 -9.68 -13.01
CA ILE A 181 4.92 -10.21 -13.99
C ILE A 181 6.09 -10.88 -13.27
N PRO A 182 6.43 -12.15 -13.61
CA PRO A 182 7.59 -12.82 -13.05
C PRO A 182 8.89 -12.05 -13.28
N LEU A 183 9.63 -11.78 -12.21
CA LEU A 183 10.88 -11.03 -12.25
C LEU A 183 12.06 -11.94 -12.62
N LYS A 184 12.25 -12.18 -13.93
CA LYS A 184 13.35 -12.97 -14.50
C LYS A 184 14.20 -12.11 -15.46
N GLY A 185 15.49 -12.42 -15.56
CA GLY A 185 16.39 -11.81 -16.55
C GLY A 185 16.48 -10.27 -16.42
N ARG A 186 16.01 -9.54 -17.44
CA ARG A 186 16.03 -8.06 -17.45
C ARG A 186 15.16 -7.48 -16.32
N HIS A 187 13.97 -8.04 -16.09
CA HIS A 187 13.06 -7.53 -15.05
C HIS A 187 13.61 -7.73 -13.64
N GLU A 188 14.38 -8.79 -13.40
CA GLU A 188 15.07 -8.99 -12.12
C GLU A 188 16.08 -7.86 -11.84
N ARG A 189 16.87 -7.48 -12.85
CA ARG A 189 17.84 -6.38 -12.74
C ARG A 189 17.15 -5.04 -12.49
N SER A 190 16.08 -4.76 -13.24
CA SER A 190 15.28 -3.55 -13.03
C SER A 190 14.64 -3.52 -11.64
N ALA A 191 14.03 -4.62 -11.17
CA ALA A 191 13.44 -4.69 -9.84
C ALA A 191 14.47 -4.40 -8.74
N LYS A 192 15.67 -4.99 -8.82
CA LYS A 192 16.77 -4.72 -7.88
C LYS A 192 17.19 -3.26 -7.86
N LYS A 193 17.24 -2.62 -9.03
CA LYS A 193 17.58 -1.19 -9.19
C LYS A 193 16.49 -0.31 -8.56
N HIS A 194 15.25 -0.44 -9.03
CA HIS A 194 14.15 0.42 -8.60
C HIS A 194 13.76 0.21 -7.14
N GLY A 195 13.85 -1.02 -6.62
CA GLY A 195 13.54 -1.33 -5.23
C GLY A 195 14.73 -1.20 -4.26
N ARG A 196 15.88 -0.66 -4.69
CA ARG A 196 17.05 -0.42 -3.82
C ARG A 196 16.70 0.43 -2.61
N VAL A 197 16.03 1.57 -2.81
CA VAL A 197 15.64 2.50 -1.73
C VAL A 197 14.62 1.84 -0.80
N ALA A 198 13.61 1.15 -1.35
CA ALA A 198 12.62 0.44 -0.55
C ALA A 198 13.27 -0.63 0.36
N ARG A 199 14.27 -1.36 -0.14
CA ARG A 199 15.01 -2.33 0.68
C ARG A 199 15.77 -1.67 1.82
N LYS A 200 16.59 -0.64 1.53
CA LYS A 200 17.32 0.09 2.58
C LYS A 200 16.36 0.68 3.64
N LEU A 201 15.24 1.27 3.21
CA LEU A 201 14.26 1.84 4.13
C LEU A 201 13.57 0.75 4.95
N ASN A 202 13.20 -0.38 4.36
CA ASN A 202 12.65 -1.52 5.11
C ASN A 202 13.63 -2.04 6.17
N GLU A 203 14.94 -2.04 5.87
CA GLU A 203 15.97 -2.39 6.86
C GLU A 203 15.98 -1.40 8.03
N LEU A 204 15.86 -0.10 7.78
CA LEU A 204 15.77 0.92 8.82
C LEU A 204 14.46 0.82 9.63
N LEU A 205 13.33 0.63 8.96
CA LEU A 205 12.01 0.49 9.60
C LEU A 205 11.93 -0.78 10.47
N ALA A 206 12.56 -1.88 10.05
CA ALA A 206 12.64 -3.10 10.86
C ALA A 206 13.41 -2.90 12.17
N ASN A 207 14.31 -1.92 12.22
CA ASN A 207 15.05 -1.53 13.41
C ASN A 207 14.40 -0.37 14.19
N SER A 208 13.21 0.07 13.77
CA SER A 208 12.46 1.16 14.40
C SER A 208 11.20 0.63 15.08
N VAL A 209 10.80 1.28 16.17
CA VAL A 209 9.55 0.97 16.87
C VAL A 209 8.45 1.88 16.31
N ILE A 210 7.55 1.33 15.51
CA ILE A 210 6.43 2.08 14.94
C ILE A 210 5.16 1.68 15.67
N GLN A 211 4.41 2.65 16.18
CA GLN A 211 3.23 2.39 17.00
C GLN A 211 2.00 3.09 16.42
N TRP A 212 0.89 2.36 16.37
CA TRP A 212 -0.38 2.81 15.83
C TRP A 212 -1.37 3.09 16.97
N PRO A 213 -2.19 4.16 16.86
CA PRO A 213 -3.25 4.40 17.81
C PRO A 213 -4.32 3.29 17.72
N VAL A 214 -4.81 2.86 18.87
CA VAL A 214 -5.93 1.91 19.00
C VAL A 214 -7.16 2.65 19.51
N ASP A 215 -8.30 2.47 18.84
CA ASP A 215 -9.58 3.02 19.30
C ASP A 215 -10.00 2.25 20.58
N THR A 216 -9.89 2.88 21.75
CA THR A 216 -10.36 2.30 23.01
C THR A 216 -11.68 2.92 23.42
N HIS A 217 -12.72 2.11 23.63
CA HIS A 217 -14.01 2.55 24.17
C HIS A 217 -13.99 2.82 25.68
N THR A 218 -12.80 2.89 26.30
CA THR A 218 -12.61 3.05 27.74
C THR A 218 -11.86 4.35 28.05
N ASP A 219 -12.20 5.02 29.15
CA ASP A 219 -11.60 6.28 29.63
C ASP A 219 -10.10 6.21 30.00
N SER A 220 -9.41 5.13 29.62
CA SER A 220 -8.04 4.80 30.04
C SER A 220 -6.93 5.48 29.23
N GLY A 221 -7.25 6.48 28.41
CA GLY A 221 -6.30 7.17 27.52
C GLY A 221 -5.96 6.39 26.24
N GLN A 222 -5.34 7.10 25.29
CA GLN A 222 -4.98 6.58 23.96
C GLN A 222 -3.97 5.43 24.08
N GLN A 223 -4.37 4.22 23.66
CA GLN A 223 -3.48 3.07 23.60
C GLN A 223 -2.77 2.97 22.24
N TYR A 224 -1.62 2.30 22.26
CA TYR A 224 -0.77 2.11 21.11
C TYR A 224 -0.37 0.64 20.94
N VAL A 225 -0.38 0.16 19.69
CA VAL A 225 0.13 -1.16 19.31
C VAL A 225 1.34 -1.00 18.41
N GLN A 226 2.40 -1.76 18.67
CA GLN A 226 3.56 -1.81 17.79
C GLN A 226 3.19 -2.56 16.50
N THR A 227 3.30 -1.87 15.37
CA THR A 227 2.95 -2.41 14.05
C THR A 227 4.15 -2.27 13.11
N PRO A 228 4.78 -3.39 12.70
CA PRO A 228 5.86 -3.32 11.72
C PRO A 228 5.31 -2.88 10.36
N ILE A 229 6.09 -2.06 9.65
CA ILE A 229 5.72 -1.58 8.31
C ILE A 229 6.72 -2.10 7.29
N THR A 230 6.18 -2.62 6.18
CA THR A 230 6.97 -2.86 4.97
C THR A 230 6.54 -1.98 3.83
N LEU A 231 7.51 -1.52 3.06
CA LEU A 231 7.30 -0.77 1.84
C LEU A 231 7.64 -1.59 0.60
N THR A 232 6.81 -1.41 -0.43
CA THR A 232 6.99 -1.99 -1.76
C THR A 232 6.77 -0.93 -2.83
N ARG A 233 7.63 -0.87 -3.84
CA ARG A 233 7.34 -0.09 -5.06
C ARG A 233 6.52 -0.92 -6.04
N ILE A 234 5.46 -0.35 -6.60
CA ILE A 234 4.59 -1.05 -7.55
C ILE A 234 4.57 -0.33 -8.89
N PHE A 235 5.06 -1.01 -9.93
CA PHE A 235 5.06 -0.57 -11.32
C PHE A 235 3.94 -1.27 -12.11
N ASN A 236 3.41 -0.62 -13.14
CA ASN A 236 2.22 -1.07 -13.86
C ASN A 236 2.46 -1.27 -15.36
N ASN A 237 1.52 -1.95 -16.03
CA ASN A 237 1.47 -2.15 -17.47
C ASN A 237 2.77 -2.72 -18.11
N GLY A 238 3.52 -3.53 -17.37
CA GLY A 238 4.79 -4.10 -17.81
C GLY A 238 5.91 -3.07 -17.99
N SER A 239 5.70 -1.82 -17.58
CA SER A 239 6.65 -0.72 -17.72
C SER A 239 7.24 -0.30 -16.38
N TRP A 240 8.56 -0.14 -16.34
CA TRP A 240 9.29 0.44 -15.19
C TRP A 240 9.23 1.97 -15.14
N ALA A 241 8.50 2.60 -16.07
CA ALA A 241 8.30 4.03 -16.16
C ALA A 241 6.81 4.43 -15.94
N GLN A 242 6.01 3.53 -15.36
CA GLN A 242 4.59 3.77 -15.06
C GLN A 242 4.24 3.30 -13.64
N GLY A 243 3.71 4.22 -12.83
CA GLY A 243 3.60 4.00 -11.38
C GLY A 243 4.98 4.01 -10.73
N GLY A 244 5.20 3.20 -9.69
CA GLY A 244 6.48 3.13 -8.97
C GLY A 244 6.43 3.74 -7.57
N ARG A 245 5.27 4.27 -7.16
CA ARG A 245 4.99 4.72 -5.80
C ARG A 245 5.31 3.64 -4.76
N PHE A 246 5.69 4.10 -3.57
CA PHE A 246 5.87 3.25 -2.40
C PHE A 246 4.52 2.96 -1.75
N TYR A 247 4.30 1.72 -1.36
CA TYR A 247 3.08 1.24 -0.71
C TYR A 247 3.43 0.52 0.58
N GLY A 248 2.72 0.83 1.66
CA GLY A 248 2.78 0.17 2.97
C GLY A 248 1.44 0.28 3.70
N ASP A 249 1.27 -0.49 4.76
CA ASP A 249 -0.04 -0.64 5.44
C ASP A 249 -0.51 0.64 6.13
N HIS A 250 0.40 1.53 6.54
CA HIS A 250 0.09 2.84 7.14
C HIS A 250 -0.71 3.75 6.19
N GLN A 251 -0.66 3.52 4.88
CA GLN A 251 -1.42 4.31 3.91
C GLN A 251 -2.93 4.02 3.96
N SER A 252 -3.35 2.93 4.61
CA SER A 252 -4.78 2.66 4.83
C SER A 252 -5.37 3.43 6.00
N LEU A 253 -4.54 4.02 6.86
CA LEU A 253 -4.99 4.90 7.94
C LEU A 253 -5.49 6.21 7.34
N ASP A 254 -6.58 6.75 7.89
CA ASP A 254 -7.00 8.11 7.60
C ASP A 254 -5.98 9.14 8.08
N GLU A 255 -6.15 10.39 7.66
CA GLU A 255 -5.19 11.46 7.95
C GLU A 255 -5.03 11.74 9.45
N GLU A 256 -6.11 11.64 10.22
CA GLU A 256 -6.09 11.86 11.66
C GLU A 256 -5.27 10.77 12.36
N LYS A 257 -5.56 9.50 12.09
CA LYS A 257 -4.84 8.35 12.65
C LYS A 257 -3.39 8.30 12.20
N ARG A 258 -3.07 8.75 10.97
CA ARG A 258 -1.68 8.91 10.52
C ARG A 258 -0.94 9.96 11.34
N GLY A 259 -1.58 11.07 11.66
CA GLY A 259 -1.01 12.12 12.51
C GLY A 259 -0.75 11.70 13.96
N GLN A 260 -1.42 10.64 14.41
CA GLN A 260 -1.26 10.07 15.75
C GLN A 260 -0.23 8.93 15.83
N LEU A 261 0.43 8.56 14.73
CA LEU A 261 1.48 7.54 14.77
C LEU A 261 2.64 7.97 15.68
N LEU A 262 3.30 6.98 16.29
CA LEU A 262 4.58 7.19 16.97
C LEU A 262 5.70 6.44 16.25
N ILE A 263 6.86 7.07 16.12
CA ILE A 263 8.08 6.44 15.62
C ILE A 263 9.15 6.58 16.70
N ASN A 264 9.64 5.45 17.21
CA ASN A 264 10.54 5.35 18.35
C ASN A 264 10.02 6.07 19.60
N GLY A 265 8.70 6.02 19.82
CA GLY A 265 8.02 6.71 20.92
C GLY A 265 7.81 8.22 20.71
N GLU A 266 8.23 8.76 19.56
CA GLU A 266 8.10 10.19 19.23
C GLU A 266 6.88 10.43 18.33
N SER A 267 6.16 11.54 18.55
CA SER A 267 5.12 12.01 17.64
C SER A 267 5.67 12.29 16.25
N VAL A 268 4.79 12.21 15.25
CA VAL A 268 5.16 12.40 13.85
C VAL A 268 4.60 13.68 13.25
N VAL A 269 5.17 14.06 12.11
CA VAL A 269 4.66 15.10 11.23
C VAL A 269 4.58 14.57 9.79
N GLU A 270 3.49 14.84 9.07
CA GLU A 270 3.34 14.53 7.64
C GLU A 270 3.68 15.78 6.81
N LEU A 271 4.75 15.72 6.02
CA LEU A 271 5.19 16.78 5.12
C LEU A 271 4.80 16.48 3.68
N ASP A 272 4.21 17.44 2.98
CA ASP A 272 3.58 17.28 1.66
C ASP A 272 4.06 18.33 0.67
N TYR A 273 4.26 17.93 -0.59
CA TYR A 273 4.51 18.88 -1.67
C TYR A 273 3.21 19.57 -2.11
N SER A 274 3.18 20.90 -2.08
CA SER A 274 1.98 21.64 -2.49
C SER A 274 1.73 21.52 -3.99
N ALA A 275 0.63 20.86 -4.38
CA ALA A 275 0.20 20.70 -5.77
C ALA A 275 1.28 20.08 -6.69
N LEU A 276 1.93 19.01 -6.20
CA LEU A 276 3.12 18.41 -6.82
C LEU A 276 2.98 18.19 -8.34
N HIS A 277 1.91 17.53 -8.79
CA HIS A 277 1.75 17.20 -10.22
C HIS A 277 1.71 18.45 -11.11
N PHE A 278 0.97 19.50 -10.73
CA PHE A 278 0.94 20.74 -11.53
C PHE A 278 2.32 21.39 -11.56
N ARG A 279 2.96 21.54 -10.41
CA ARG A 279 4.28 22.17 -10.33
C ARG A 279 5.35 21.36 -11.09
N MET A 280 5.26 20.04 -11.10
CA MET A 280 6.10 19.18 -11.93
C MET A 280 5.90 19.43 -13.42
N ILE A 281 4.66 19.57 -13.90
CA ILE A 281 4.38 19.85 -15.32
C ILE A 281 5.05 21.16 -15.76
N TYR A 282 4.94 22.21 -14.94
CA TYR A 282 5.65 23.47 -15.19
C TYR A 282 7.17 23.29 -15.13
N ALA A 283 7.66 22.52 -14.15
CA ALA A 283 9.08 22.28 -13.96
C ALA A 283 9.71 21.47 -15.12
N GLU A 284 8.98 20.53 -15.72
CA GLU A 284 9.41 19.81 -16.94
C GLU A 284 9.62 20.76 -18.12
N SER A 285 8.92 21.90 -18.14
CA SER A 285 9.10 22.97 -19.13
C SER A 285 10.15 24.01 -18.71
N GLY A 286 10.86 23.79 -17.61
CA GLY A 286 11.85 24.73 -17.07
C GLY A 286 11.23 25.97 -16.40
N ILE A 287 9.94 25.95 -16.06
CA ILE A 287 9.21 27.12 -15.57
C ILE A 287 8.95 26.98 -14.06
N GLN A 288 9.35 28.00 -13.31
CA GLN A 288 8.98 28.15 -11.90
C GLN A 288 7.52 28.59 -11.80
N TYR A 289 6.64 27.70 -11.34
CA TYR A 289 5.29 28.12 -10.94
C TYR A 289 5.39 29.02 -9.69
N PRO A 290 4.64 30.14 -9.59
CA PRO A 290 4.70 31.03 -8.44
C PRO A 290 4.57 30.28 -7.11
N LEU A 291 5.44 30.57 -6.15
CA LEU A 291 5.50 29.82 -4.88
C LEU A 291 4.28 30.10 -3.98
N ASN A 292 3.69 31.29 -4.10
CA ASN A 292 2.58 31.74 -3.26
C ASN A 292 1.20 31.49 -3.88
N ASP A 293 1.14 30.95 -5.11
CA ASP A 293 -0.12 30.66 -5.81
C ASP A 293 -0.45 29.17 -5.74
N ASP A 294 -1.73 28.83 -5.61
CA ASP A 294 -2.22 27.46 -5.72
C ASP A 294 -2.71 27.21 -7.17
N PRO A 295 -2.13 26.22 -7.89
CA PRO A 295 -2.54 25.90 -9.25
C PRO A 295 -3.99 25.42 -9.41
N TYR A 296 -4.67 25.09 -8.33
CA TYR A 296 -6.09 24.71 -8.37
C TYR A 296 -7.04 25.90 -8.16
N GLY A 297 -6.53 27.07 -7.77
CA GLY A 297 -7.32 28.25 -7.42
C GLY A 297 -7.26 28.58 -5.91
N PRO A 298 -7.98 29.62 -5.46
CA PRO A 298 -7.84 30.15 -4.10
C PRO A 298 -8.04 29.10 -3.00
N ALA A 299 -7.17 29.10 -1.99
CA ALA A 299 -7.22 28.15 -0.88
C ALA A 299 -8.59 28.18 -0.17
N GLY A 300 -9.18 27.00 0.04
CA GLY A 300 -10.48 26.85 0.71
C GLY A 300 -11.72 27.16 -0.16
N SER A 301 -11.55 27.51 -1.44
CA SER A 301 -12.69 27.74 -2.33
C SER A 301 -13.30 26.43 -2.84
N THR A 302 -14.61 26.45 -3.15
CA THR A 302 -15.31 25.33 -3.81
C THR A 302 -14.73 25.04 -5.20
N GLU A 303 -14.33 26.09 -5.90
CA GLU A 303 -13.65 26.03 -7.20
C GLU A 303 -12.35 25.23 -7.12
N ARG A 304 -11.55 25.43 -6.06
CA ARG A 304 -10.30 24.70 -5.85
C ARG A 304 -10.53 23.19 -5.73
N GLU A 305 -11.51 22.78 -4.93
CA GLU A 305 -11.84 21.37 -4.76
C GLU A 305 -12.38 20.74 -6.05
N ALA A 306 -13.16 21.51 -6.82
CA ALA A 306 -13.62 21.13 -8.15
C ALA A 306 -12.43 20.93 -9.11
N ASN A 307 -11.55 21.92 -9.22
CA ASN A 307 -10.38 21.91 -10.10
C ASN A 307 -9.40 20.78 -9.76
N LYS A 308 -9.16 20.52 -8.47
CA LYS A 308 -8.35 19.38 -8.02
C LYS A 308 -8.90 18.04 -8.52
N ARG A 309 -10.22 17.87 -8.50
CA ARG A 309 -10.88 16.64 -8.97
C ARG A 309 -10.95 16.55 -10.49
N ILE A 310 -11.12 17.68 -11.19
CA ILE A 310 -11.00 17.75 -12.65
C ILE A 310 -9.61 17.33 -13.06
N ALA A 311 -8.57 17.93 -12.49
CA ALA A 311 -7.17 17.60 -12.73
C ALA A 311 -6.88 16.10 -12.52
N LEU A 312 -7.33 15.54 -11.40
CA LEU A 312 -7.13 14.11 -11.12
C LEU A 312 -7.74 13.22 -12.20
N LYS A 313 -8.91 13.58 -12.71
CA LYS A 313 -9.54 12.83 -13.80
C LYS A 313 -8.88 13.09 -15.14
N LEU A 314 -8.51 14.33 -15.42
CA LEU A 314 -7.84 14.75 -16.64
C LEU A 314 -6.57 13.93 -16.88
N PHE A 315 -5.73 13.79 -15.86
CA PHE A 315 -4.51 13.01 -15.98
C PHE A 315 -4.76 11.50 -16.17
N ASN A 316 -5.92 10.98 -15.76
CA ASN A 316 -6.26 9.57 -15.87
C ASN A 316 -7.27 9.25 -16.98
N SER A 317 -7.71 10.25 -17.75
CA SER A 317 -8.72 10.07 -18.80
C SER A 317 -8.06 9.93 -20.16
N GLU A 318 -8.46 8.90 -20.91
CA GLU A 318 -8.00 8.70 -22.29
C GLU A 318 -8.61 9.72 -23.27
N LYS A 319 -9.76 10.35 -22.94
CA LYS A 319 -10.52 11.18 -23.87
C LYS A 319 -11.19 12.39 -23.21
N ASP A 320 -10.87 13.59 -23.68
CA ASP A 320 -11.43 14.87 -23.20
C ASP A 320 -12.97 14.92 -23.17
N TRP A 321 -13.65 14.37 -24.18
CA TRP A 321 -15.12 14.43 -24.24
C TRP A 321 -15.80 13.68 -23.08
N THR A 322 -15.19 12.59 -22.59
CA THR A 322 -15.70 11.82 -21.45
C THR A 322 -15.60 12.61 -20.15
N LEU A 323 -14.50 13.36 -19.99
CA LEU A 323 -14.30 14.26 -18.87
C LEU A 323 -15.28 15.43 -18.94
N ARG A 324 -15.40 16.09 -20.11
CA ARG A 324 -16.37 17.19 -20.34
C ARG A 324 -17.79 16.76 -19.98
N SER A 325 -18.22 15.59 -20.45
CA SER A 325 -19.54 15.03 -20.10
C SER A 325 -19.69 14.77 -18.59
N SER A 326 -18.64 14.25 -17.95
CA SER A 326 -18.64 14.01 -16.50
C SER A 326 -18.75 15.31 -15.69
N ILE A 327 -18.06 16.38 -16.14
CA ILE A 327 -18.13 17.71 -15.50
C ILE A 327 -19.53 18.28 -15.65
N THR A 328 -20.08 18.32 -16.88
CA THR A 328 -21.44 18.85 -17.13
C THR A 328 -22.50 18.14 -16.29
N ARG A 329 -22.44 16.80 -16.21
CA ARG A 329 -23.35 16.02 -15.35
C ARG A 329 -23.15 16.33 -13.87
N SER A 330 -21.95 16.67 -13.45
CA SER A 330 -21.66 16.99 -12.05
C SER A 330 -22.07 18.40 -11.64
N GLY A 331 -22.28 19.29 -12.61
CA GLY A 331 -22.90 20.60 -12.41
C GLY A 331 -24.43 20.59 -12.47
N ASP A 332 -25.07 19.45 -12.74
CA ASP A 332 -26.54 19.33 -12.73
C ASP A 332 -27.09 19.35 -11.30
N GLN A 333 -28.05 20.24 -11.03
CA GLN A 333 -28.59 20.44 -9.67
C GLN A 333 -29.25 19.17 -9.12
N GLN A 334 -29.98 18.40 -9.93
CA GLN A 334 -30.66 17.19 -9.46
C GLN A 334 -29.64 16.12 -9.07
N LEU A 335 -28.53 16.01 -9.79
CA LEU A 335 -27.45 15.08 -9.46
C LEU A 335 -26.64 15.53 -8.24
N ILE A 336 -26.46 16.83 -8.04
CA ILE A 336 -25.87 17.39 -6.82
C ILE A 336 -26.72 17.03 -5.61
N ASP A 337 -28.04 17.27 -5.67
CA ASP A 337 -28.97 16.98 -4.58
C ASP A 337 -29.01 15.49 -4.25
N LEU A 338 -29.09 14.64 -5.29
CA LEU A 338 -29.04 13.18 -5.14
C LEU A 338 -27.72 12.71 -4.52
N HIS A 339 -26.60 13.35 -4.85
CA HIS A 339 -25.30 13.03 -4.24
C HIS A 339 -25.26 13.41 -2.76
N ASN A 340 -25.85 14.55 -2.39
CA ASN A 340 -25.93 14.99 -1.00
C ASN A 340 -26.81 14.04 -0.17
N GLU A 341 -27.97 13.63 -0.70
CA GLU A 341 -28.85 12.63 -0.07
C GLU A 341 -28.12 11.30 0.14
N TYR A 342 -27.45 10.78 -0.90
CA TYR A 342 -26.65 9.56 -0.79
C TYR A 342 -25.54 9.69 0.27
N THR A 343 -24.86 10.84 0.34
CA THR A 343 -23.78 11.09 1.30
C THR A 343 -24.30 11.09 2.73
N LEU A 344 -25.47 11.70 2.98
CA LEU A 344 -26.13 11.70 4.28
C LEU A 344 -26.51 10.28 4.71
N GLU A 345 -27.10 9.49 3.81
CA GLU A 345 -27.44 8.09 4.08
C GLU A 345 -26.20 7.22 4.35
N TYR A 346 -25.08 7.52 3.69
CA TYR A 346 -23.82 6.83 3.93
C TYR A 346 -23.24 7.19 5.30
N GLN A 347 -23.33 8.45 5.70
CA GLN A 347 -22.90 8.89 7.03
C GLN A 347 -23.73 8.22 8.14
N ARG A 348 -25.05 8.11 7.95
CA ARG A 348 -25.91 7.36 8.88
C ARG A 348 -25.49 5.89 9.02
N TYR A 349 -25.00 5.27 7.94
CA TYR A 349 -24.44 3.92 8.01
C TYR A 349 -23.16 3.87 8.83
N LEU A 350 -22.21 4.80 8.63
CA LEU A 350 -20.98 4.88 9.43
C LEU A 350 -21.26 5.12 10.92
N GLU A 351 -22.31 5.85 11.24
CA GLU A 351 -22.78 6.08 12.62
C GLU A 351 -23.56 4.90 13.21
N GLY A 352 -23.66 3.76 12.50
CA GLY A 352 -24.42 2.59 12.95
C GLY A 352 -25.95 2.77 12.95
N LYS A 353 -26.46 3.89 12.42
CA LYS A 353 -27.91 4.18 12.32
C LYS A 353 -28.59 3.43 11.16
N ARG A 354 -27.85 2.57 10.46
CA ARG A 354 -28.34 1.78 9.32
C ARG A 354 -27.57 0.45 9.28
N ASP A 355 -28.29 -0.65 9.09
CA ASP A 355 -27.68 -1.99 9.12
C ASP A 355 -26.83 -2.31 7.87
N ARG A 356 -27.08 -1.61 6.76
CA ARG A 356 -26.43 -1.88 5.47
C ARG A 356 -26.02 -0.60 4.75
N PRO A 357 -24.87 -0.59 4.05
CA PRO A 357 -24.44 0.58 3.29
C PRO A 357 -25.46 0.90 2.19
N PRO A 358 -25.78 2.20 1.96
CA PRO A 358 -26.65 2.58 0.86
C PRO A 358 -26.00 2.25 -0.49
N GLN A 359 -26.82 1.84 -1.46
CA GLN A 359 -26.34 1.59 -2.82
C GLN A 359 -26.13 2.92 -3.53
N LYS A 360 -24.96 3.09 -4.15
CA LYS A 360 -24.66 4.27 -4.95
C LYS A 360 -25.49 4.26 -6.24
N PRO A 361 -26.34 5.27 -6.50
CA PRO A 361 -27.07 5.38 -7.75
C PRO A 361 -26.14 5.34 -8.98
N LEU A 362 -26.52 4.59 -10.01
CA LEU A 362 -25.72 4.45 -11.24
C LEU A 362 -25.50 5.80 -11.94
N CYS A 363 -26.45 6.73 -11.85
CA CYS A 363 -26.32 8.09 -12.38
C CYS A 363 -25.23 8.92 -11.69
N LEU A 364 -24.79 8.54 -10.48
CA LEU A 364 -23.65 9.15 -9.78
C LEU A 364 -22.31 8.47 -10.11
N GLN A 365 -22.29 7.49 -11.02
CA GLN A 365 -21.04 6.93 -11.54
C GLN A 365 -20.29 8.01 -12.33
N GLY A 366 -19.04 8.28 -11.95
CA GLY A 366 -18.26 9.36 -12.54
C GLY A 366 -18.67 10.77 -12.07
N PHE A 367 -19.53 10.92 -11.06
CA PHE A 367 -19.83 12.22 -10.46
C PHE A 367 -18.60 12.86 -9.81
N ILE A 368 -18.44 14.18 -9.98
CA ILE A 368 -17.38 15.00 -9.39
C ILE A 368 -17.99 15.87 -8.30
N LYS A 369 -17.84 15.48 -7.03
CA LYS A 369 -18.32 16.30 -5.91
C LYS A 369 -17.61 17.66 -5.84
N GLY A 370 -18.35 18.68 -5.42
CA GLY A 370 -17.86 20.06 -5.27
C GLY A 370 -18.02 20.92 -6.51
N MET A 371 -18.58 20.38 -7.60
CA MET A 371 -18.87 21.15 -8.81
C MET A 371 -19.96 22.20 -8.56
N PRO A 372 -19.74 23.46 -8.97
CA PRO A 372 -20.78 24.48 -8.94
C PRO A 372 -21.99 24.09 -9.80
N SER A 373 -23.19 24.44 -9.35
CA SER A 373 -24.42 24.23 -10.12
C SER A 373 -24.38 25.02 -11.44
N GLY A 374 -24.83 24.40 -12.53
CA GLY A 374 -24.80 24.98 -13.88
C GLY A 374 -23.44 24.88 -14.60
N THR A 375 -22.41 24.29 -13.98
CA THR A 375 -21.09 24.14 -14.61
C THR A 375 -21.17 23.31 -15.88
N ARG A 376 -20.71 23.88 -17.00
CA ARG A 376 -20.56 23.16 -18.27
C ARG A 376 -19.12 22.68 -18.39
N GLY A 377 -18.95 21.41 -18.75
CA GLY A 377 -17.63 20.81 -18.90
C GLY A 377 -16.77 21.44 -19.99
N ASP A 378 -17.40 22.02 -21.02
CA ASP A 378 -16.67 22.75 -22.04
C ASP A 378 -16.00 24.00 -21.48
N ASP A 379 -16.77 24.81 -20.75
CA ASP A 379 -16.33 26.07 -20.19
C ASP A 379 -15.25 25.82 -19.13
N ALA A 380 -15.51 24.92 -18.18
CA ALA A 380 -14.58 24.60 -17.10
C ALA A 380 -13.24 24.05 -17.60
N LEU A 381 -13.25 23.15 -18.60
CA LEU A 381 -12.00 22.58 -19.12
C LEU A 381 -11.24 23.59 -20.01
N ASN A 382 -11.95 24.42 -20.77
CA ASN A 382 -11.33 25.48 -21.56
C ASN A 382 -10.70 26.56 -20.67
N GLU A 383 -11.35 26.93 -19.57
CA GLU A 383 -10.82 27.83 -18.56
C GLU A 383 -9.55 27.26 -17.90
N LEU A 384 -9.58 25.98 -17.50
CA LEU A 384 -8.40 25.30 -16.97
C LEU A 384 -7.23 25.34 -17.97
N TYR A 385 -7.48 25.08 -19.25
CA TYR A 385 -6.45 25.15 -20.29
C TYR A 385 -6.00 26.57 -20.61
N ALA A 386 -6.86 27.58 -20.46
CA ALA A 386 -6.49 28.98 -20.63
C ALA A 386 -5.56 29.44 -19.49
N ASN A 387 -5.86 29.02 -18.26
CA ASN A 387 -5.03 29.31 -17.08
C ASN A 387 -3.73 28.50 -17.06
N HIS A 388 -3.74 27.30 -17.66
CA HIS A 388 -2.58 26.40 -17.72
C HIS A 388 -2.31 25.82 -19.12
N PRO A 389 -1.85 26.64 -20.10
CA PRO A 389 -1.64 26.17 -21.47
C PRO A 389 -0.65 25.00 -21.60
N ILE A 390 0.35 24.94 -20.72
CA ILE A 390 1.39 23.90 -20.68
C ILE A 390 0.79 22.52 -20.37
N ILE A 391 -0.28 22.47 -19.57
CA ILE A 391 -0.91 21.20 -19.17
C ILE A 391 -1.51 20.51 -20.38
N ARG A 392 -2.20 21.26 -21.25
CA ARG A 392 -2.80 20.72 -22.48
C ARG A 392 -1.73 20.10 -23.38
N ALA A 393 -0.66 20.85 -23.67
CA ALA A 393 0.44 20.38 -24.50
C ALA A 393 1.12 19.12 -23.92
N SER A 394 1.19 19.01 -22.59
CA SER A 394 1.82 17.86 -21.93
C SER A 394 0.97 16.59 -22.00
N ILE A 395 -0.36 16.71 -21.89
CA ILE A 395 -1.29 15.57 -21.96
C ILE A 395 -1.29 14.93 -23.35
N ASP A 396 -1.33 15.76 -24.40
CA ASP A 396 -1.40 15.31 -25.79
C ASP A 396 -0.19 14.41 -26.18
N ASN A 397 0.93 14.54 -25.46
CA ASN A 397 2.16 13.77 -25.70
C ASN A 397 2.20 12.37 -25.04
N HIS A 398 1.16 11.94 -24.30
CA HIS A 398 1.24 10.77 -23.41
C HIS A 398 0.15 9.70 -23.61
N ASP A 399 -0.56 9.70 -24.75
CA ASP A 399 -1.49 8.63 -25.18
C ASP A 399 -2.43 8.12 -24.05
N GLY A 400 -3.02 9.04 -23.28
CA GLY A 400 -3.97 8.72 -22.21
C GLY A 400 -3.39 8.11 -20.92
N ASN A 401 -2.06 7.97 -20.81
CA ASN A 401 -1.38 7.40 -19.63
C ASN A 401 -0.60 8.44 -18.79
N TYR A 402 -0.91 9.73 -18.97
CA TYR A 402 -0.14 10.80 -18.33
C TYR A 402 -0.15 10.71 -16.81
N GLY A 403 -1.25 10.29 -16.21
CA GLY A 403 -1.36 10.08 -14.76
C GLY A 403 -0.37 9.03 -14.25
N LEU A 404 -0.17 7.92 -14.97
CA LEU A 404 0.82 6.91 -14.58
C LEU A 404 2.26 7.36 -14.78
N TYR A 405 2.49 8.24 -15.76
CA TYR A 405 3.78 8.91 -15.96
C TYR A 405 4.09 9.91 -14.83
N LEU A 406 3.12 10.75 -14.45
CA LEU A 406 3.26 11.67 -13.31
C LEU A 406 3.48 10.88 -12.01
N GLN A 407 2.77 9.76 -11.82
CA GLN A 407 3.02 8.82 -10.72
C GLN A 407 4.39 8.15 -10.75
N TYR A 408 5.03 8.07 -11.90
CA TYR A 408 6.41 7.59 -11.97
C TYR A 408 7.36 8.68 -11.52
N LYS A 409 7.21 9.89 -12.05
CA LYS A 409 8.01 11.04 -11.68
C LYS A 409 7.89 11.39 -10.19
N ASP A 410 6.67 11.41 -9.64
CA ASP A 410 6.45 11.64 -8.20
C ASP A 410 7.23 10.63 -7.34
N SER A 411 7.26 9.37 -7.77
CA SER A 411 7.88 8.28 -7.03
C SER A 411 9.39 8.32 -7.09
N GLU A 412 9.97 8.86 -8.17
CA GLU A 412 11.40 9.06 -8.29
C GLU A 412 11.86 10.23 -7.40
N ILE A 413 11.08 11.31 -7.30
CA ILE A 413 11.31 12.39 -6.31
C ILE A 413 11.26 11.79 -4.90
N MET A 414 10.20 11.04 -4.58
CA MET A 414 10.06 10.41 -3.27
C MET A 414 11.22 9.42 -2.99
N ALA A 415 11.70 8.69 -4.00
CA ALA A 415 12.87 7.82 -3.83
C ALA A 415 14.13 8.59 -3.44
N LEU A 416 14.35 9.79 -4.00
CA LEU A 416 15.45 10.68 -3.60
C LEU A 416 15.28 11.21 -2.17
N VAL A 417 14.05 11.59 -1.78
CA VAL A 417 13.75 12.03 -0.40
C VAL A 417 14.08 10.91 0.59
N LEU A 418 13.57 9.71 0.34
CA LEU A 418 13.76 8.56 1.21
C LEU A 418 15.22 8.10 1.24
N GLU A 419 15.95 8.17 0.12
CA GLU A 419 17.38 7.86 0.11
C GLU A 419 18.16 8.79 1.04
N LYS A 420 17.92 10.11 0.97
CA LYS A 420 18.54 11.10 1.86
C LYS A 420 18.20 10.84 3.34
N LEU A 421 16.93 10.58 3.64
CA LEU A 421 16.48 10.30 5.01
C LEU A 421 17.10 9.00 5.57
N VAL A 422 17.21 7.97 4.74
CA VAL A 422 17.87 6.71 5.11
C VAL A 422 19.35 6.91 5.39
N ASP A 423 20.05 7.69 4.57
CA ASP A 423 21.48 7.97 4.78
C ASP A 423 21.72 8.75 6.10
N GLU A 424 20.75 9.58 6.50
CA GLU A 424 20.70 10.26 7.80
C GLU A 424 20.10 9.42 8.95
N HIS A 425 19.84 8.13 8.71
CA HIS A 425 19.26 7.18 9.67
C HIS A 425 17.90 7.63 10.25
N VAL A 426 17.10 8.35 9.47
CA VAL A 426 15.76 8.80 9.85
C VAL A 426 14.69 7.83 9.31
N PRO A 427 13.97 7.10 10.17
CA PRO A 427 12.83 6.31 9.74
C PRO A 427 11.73 7.22 9.18
N ALA A 428 11.21 6.87 8.00
CA ALA A 428 10.25 7.67 7.27
C ALA A 428 9.19 6.79 6.61
N LEU A 429 7.94 7.26 6.61
CA LEU A 429 6.81 6.55 6.01
C LEU A 429 6.23 7.36 4.85
N PRO A 430 6.44 6.98 3.59
CA PRO A 430 5.91 7.70 2.44
C PRO A 430 4.41 7.46 2.26
N VAL A 431 3.67 8.51 1.91
CA VAL A 431 2.25 8.50 1.54
C VAL A 431 2.10 9.23 0.20
N HIS A 432 2.34 8.50 -0.90
CA HIS A 432 2.40 9.07 -2.24
C HIS A 432 3.43 10.22 -2.36
N ASP A 433 2.97 11.47 -2.40
CA ASP A 433 3.73 12.71 -2.49
C ASP A 433 4.05 13.37 -1.14
N SER A 434 3.57 12.80 -0.03
CA SER A 434 3.99 13.19 1.33
C SER A 434 4.88 12.16 2.00
N VAL A 435 5.56 12.59 3.07
CA VAL A 435 6.39 11.75 3.92
C VAL A 435 6.13 12.04 5.40
N ILE A 436 5.95 10.98 6.19
CA ILE A 436 5.79 11.04 7.64
C ILE A 436 7.14 10.77 8.29
N VAL A 437 7.56 11.63 9.21
CA VAL A 437 8.83 11.53 9.97
C VAL A 437 8.61 11.89 11.44
N PRO A 438 9.51 11.50 12.37
CA PRO A 438 9.49 12.03 13.73
C PRO A 438 9.57 13.57 13.73
N THR A 439 8.81 14.24 14.61
CA THR A 439 8.71 15.70 14.67
C THR A 439 10.08 16.40 14.80
N SER A 440 11.00 15.81 15.55
CA SER A 440 12.39 16.26 15.74
C SER A 440 13.19 16.30 14.44
N LYS A 441 12.75 15.56 13.42
CA LYS A 441 13.38 15.45 12.09
C LYS A 441 12.67 16.28 11.02
N GLN A 442 11.65 17.06 11.37
CA GLN A 442 10.87 17.88 10.43
C GLN A 442 11.76 18.74 9.51
N ARG A 443 12.68 19.52 10.08
CA ARG A 443 13.57 20.42 9.31
C ARG A 443 14.48 19.65 8.35
N LEU A 444 14.97 18.48 8.78
CA LEU A 444 15.81 17.62 7.94
C LEU A 444 15.01 17.05 6.77
N ALA A 445 13.78 16.61 7.02
CA ALA A 445 12.89 16.10 5.99
C ALA A 445 12.46 17.19 4.99
N GLN A 446 12.17 18.41 5.46
CA GLN A 446 11.91 19.55 4.59
C GLN A 446 13.10 19.85 3.67
N LYS A 447 14.32 19.85 4.23
CA LYS A 447 15.56 20.00 3.44
C LYS A 447 15.72 18.88 2.42
N ALA A 448 15.52 17.63 2.82
CA ALA A 448 15.61 16.47 1.93
C ALA A 448 14.60 16.54 0.78
N MET A 449 13.37 16.98 1.05
CA MET A 449 12.33 17.23 0.04
C MET A 449 12.74 18.34 -0.94
N ALA A 450 13.16 19.50 -0.43
CA ALA A 450 13.58 20.61 -1.29
C ALA A 450 14.76 20.23 -2.20
N GLU A 451 15.75 19.52 -1.67
CA GLU A 451 16.90 19.03 -2.42
C GLU A 451 16.53 17.96 -3.44
N ALA A 452 15.62 17.03 -3.09
CA ALA A 452 15.16 15.99 -4.00
C ALA A 452 14.45 16.59 -5.22
N PHE A 453 13.56 17.57 -5.00
CA PHE A 453 12.89 18.28 -6.08
C PHE A 453 13.91 19.04 -6.95
N SER A 454 14.83 19.78 -6.33
CA SER A 454 15.88 20.54 -7.04
C SER A 454 16.84 19.64 -7.83
N THR A 455 17.07 18.41 -7.36
CA THR A 455 17.89 17.41 -8.06
C THR A 455 17.22 16.97 -9.36
N MET A 456 15.89 16.83 -9.35
CA MET A 456 15.13 16.46 -10.54
C MET A 456 14.89 17.64 -11.48
N TYR A 457 14.68 18.83 -10.91
CA TYR A 457 14.40 20.08 -11.64
C TYR A 457 15.34 21.19 -11.16
N PRO A 458 16.55 21.30 -11.75
CA PRO A 458 17.53 22.31 -11.37
C PRO A 458 16.97 23.74 -11.46
N ASN A 459 17.25 24.57 -10.45
CA ASN A 459 16.79 25.96 -10.33
C ASN A 459 15.27 26.15 -10.15
N ILE A 460 14.53 25.09 -9.83
CA ILE A 460 13.08 25.17 -9.56
C ILE A 460 12.80 24.77 -8.12
N MET A 461 12.10 25.63 -7.42
CA MET A 461 11.66 25.45 -6.04
C MET A 461 10.20 25.00 -5.97
N ILE A 462 9.85 24.31 -4.90
CA ILE A 462 8.48 23.87 -4.61
C ILE A 462 8.13 24.14 -3.14
N PRO A 463 6.92 24.66 -2.85
CA PRO A 463 6.46 24.80 -1.46
C PRO A 463 6.22 23.43 -0.83
N ILE A 464 6.71 23.26 0.40
CA ILE A 464 6.51 22.08 1.24
C ILE A 464 5.69 22.50 2.45
N CYS A 465 4.58 21.82 2.69
CA CYS A 465 3.63 22.14 3.74
C CYS A 465 3.49 20.98 4.72
N GLU A 466 3.12 21.30 5.94
CA GLU A 466 2.69 20.30 6.92
C GLU A 466 1.22 19.98 6.67
N LYS A 467 0.89 18.69 6.55
CA LYS A 467 -0.49 18.24 6.60
C LYS A 467 -0.95 18.26 8.04
N ARG A 468 -1.94 19.11 8.32
CA ARG A 468 -2.62 19.14 9.61
C ARG A 468 -3.94 18.40 9.45
N ALA A 469 -4.21 17.48 10.37
CA ALA A 469 -5.54 16.92 10.50
C ALA A 469 -6.56 18.06 10.56
N SER A 470 -7.58 17.99 9.72
CA SER A 470 -8.69 18.95 9.78
C SER A 470 -9.37 18.73 11.13
N LEU A 471 -9.23 19.71 12.04
CA LEU A 471 -9.89 19.74 13.35
C LEU A 471 -11.42 19.75 13.19
#